data_AF-A0A1X9LP29-F1
#
_entry.id   AF-A0A1X9LP29-F1
#
_cell.length_a   1.000
_cell.length_b   1.000
_cell.length_c   1.000
_cell.angle_alpha   90.00
_cell.angle_beta   90.00
_cell.angle_gamma   90.00
#
_symmetry.space_group_name_H-M   'P 1'
#
loop_
_entity.id
_entity.type
_entity.pdbx_description
1 polymer ?
#
loop_
_entity_poly.entity_id
_entity_poly.type
_entity_poly.pdbx_seq_one_letter_code
_entity_poly.pdbx_strand_id
1 'polypeptide(L)' 'MATATASALRRIREGYWRVSAADGRVLGYVEETRPDGHLRYAASRLVAVSPSIAVLPIGEFHDREDAARALR' A
#
# COMPACT_ATOMS: atom_id res chain seq x y z
N MET A 1 -6.31 21.92 12.45
CA MET A 1 -5.41 20.75 12.48
C MET A 1 -6.19 19.55 11.99
N ALA A 2 -5.85 19.00 10.81
CA ALA A 2 -6.57 17.87 10.25
C ALA A 2 -6.16 16.57 10.97
N THR A 3 -7.12 15.90 11.58
CA THR A 3 -6.98 14.58 12.20
C THR A 3 -6.61 13.58 11.12
N ALA A 4 -5.33 13.24 10.99
CA ALA A 4 -4.91 12.16 10.11
C ALA A 4 -5.48 10.86 10.67
N THR A 5 -6.52 10.32 10.04
CA THR A 5 -7.01 8.97 10.30
C THR A 5 -5.85 8.01 10.09
N ALA A 6 -5.35 7.42 11.18
CA ALA A 6 -4.19 6.56 11.15
C ALA A 6 -4.49 5.31 10.28
N SER A 7 -3.92 5.25 9.08
CA SER A 7 -3.98 4.03 8.28
C SER A 7 -3.07 2.96 8.91
N ALA A 8 -3.56 1.75 9.07
CA ALA A 8 -2.77 0.64 9.61
C ALA A 8 -1.99 -0.06 8.49
N LEU A 9 -0.67 -0.20 8.67
CA LEU A 9 0.21 -1.01 7.83
C LEU A 9 0.43 -2.37 8.51
N ARG A 10 -0.19 -3.43 7.99
CA ARG A 10 -0.11 -4.78 8.57
C ARG A 10 0.66 -5.72 7.65
N ARG A 11 1.71 -6.35 8.17
CA ARG A 11 2.45 -7.40 7.45
C ARG A 11 1.55 -8.63 7.27
N ILE A 12 1.46 -9.13 6.03
CA ILE A 12 0.72 -10.36 5.68
C ILE A 12 1.70 -11.53 5.57
N ARG A 13 2.83 -11.29 4.89
CA ARG A 13 3.97 -12.21 4.77
C ARG A 13 5.26 -11.40 4.69
N GLU A 14 6.41 -12.05 4.58
CA GLU A 14 7.66 -11.37 4.29
C GLU A 14 7.60 -10.58 2.99
N GLY A 15 8.10 -9.34 3.03
CA GLY A 15 8.07 -8.43 1.89
C GLY A 15 6.68 -8.00 1.44
N TYR A 16 5.60 -8.23 2.21
CA TYR A 16 4.25 -7.89 1.75
C TYR A 16 3.34 -7.40 2.86
N TRP A 17 2.79 -6.21 2.67
CA TRP A 17 1.97 -5.51 3.64
C TRP A 17 0.63 -5.08 3.05
N ARG A 18 -0.41 -5.12 3.89
CA ARG A 18 -1.72 -4.56 3.61
C ARG A 18 -1.85 -3.20 4.28
N VAL A 19 -2.34 -2.22 3.53
CA VAL A 19 -2.68 -0.89 4.05
C VAL A 19 -4.18 -0.78 4.21
N SER A 20 -4.63 -0.46 5.41
CA SER A 20 -6.05 -0.27 5.74
C SER A 20 -6.31 1.13 6.26
N ALA A 21 -7.45 1.71 5.90
CA ALA A 21 -7.96 2.92 6.54
C ALA A 21 -8.39 2.61 8.00
N ALA A 22 -8.63 3.68 8.77
CA ALA A 22 -9.03 3.57 10.18
C ALA A 22 -10.38 2.84 10.37
N ASP A 23 -11.25 2.87 9.36
CA ASP A 23 -12.53 2.14 9.30
C ASP A 23 -12.37 0.64 8.96
N GLY A 24 -11.14 0.17 8.76
CA GLY A 24 -10.82 -1.22 8.41
C GLY A 24 -10.85 -1.52 6.90
N ARG A 25 -11.27 -0.58 6.05
CA ARG A 25 -11.28 -0.75 4.59
C ARG A 25 -9.85 -0.91 4.06
N VAL A 26 -9.63 -1.89 3.20
CA VAL A 26 -8.32 -2.08 2.54
C VAL A 26 -8.15 -1.03 1.45
N LEU A 27 -7.08 -0.23 1.57
CA LEU A 27 -6.71 0.79 0.59
C LEU A 27 -5.81 0.22 -0.51
N GLY A 28 -5.02 -0.80 -0.17
CA GLY A 28 -4.08 -1.41 -1.08
C GLY A 28 -3.00 -2.18 -0.38
N TYR A 29 -1.88 -2.36 -1.08
CA TYR A 29 -0.76 -3.19 -0.67
C TYR A 29 0.56 -2.50 -0.93
N VAL A 30 1.55 -2.87 -0.14
CA VAL A 30 2.96 -2.54 -0.37
C VAL A 30 3.70 -3.86 -0.49
N GLU A 31 4.53 -3.99 -1.51
CA GLU A 31 5.38 -5.15 -1.76
C GLU A 31 6.85 -4.73 -1.79
N GLU A 32 7.70 -5.51 -1.13
CA GLU A 32 9.15 -5.42 -1.26
C GLU A 32 9.55 -5.96 -2.62
N THR A 33 10.12 -5.10 -3.45
CA THR A 33 10.65 -5.46 -4.76
C THR A 33 12.16 -5.22 -4.76
N ARG A 34 12.86 -5.93 -5.66
CA ARG A 34 14.31 -5.74 -5.87
C ARG A 34 14.64 -5.56 -7.34
N PRO A 35 14.10 -4.52 -8.01
CA PRO A 35 14.52 -4.20 -9.35
C PRO A 35 16.03 -3.90 -9.31
N ASP A 36 16.77 -4.58 -10.19
CA ASP A 36 18.23 -4.44 -10.31
C ASP A 36 19.01 -4.71 -9.02
N GLY A 37 18.45 -5.52 -8.11
CA GLY A 37 19.08 -5.87 -6.84
C GLY A 37 18.98 -4.82 -5.73
N HIS A 38 18.34 -3.68 -5.99
CA HIS A 38 18.12 -2.63 -4.99
C HIS A 38 16.77 -2.78 -4.32
N LEU A 39 16.74 -2.74 -2.99
CA LEU A 39 15.51 -2.77 -2.20
C LEU A 39 14.60 -1.58 -2.57
N ARG A 40 13.36 -1.90 -2.97
CA ARG A 40 12.28 -0.98 -3.29
C ARG A 40 10.97 -1.46 -2.69
N TYR A 41 10.01 -0.55 -2.63
CA TYR A 41 8.66 -0.82 -2.17
C TYR A 41 7.65 -0.40 -3.22
N ALA A 42 7.02 -1.36 -3.88
CA ALA A 42 5.96 -1.11 -4.85
C ALA A 42 4.62 -0.95 -4.12
N ALA A 43 3.93 0.17 -4.34
CA ALA A 43 2.59 0.40 -3.80
C ALA A 43 1.53 0.17 -4.88
N SER A 44 0.46 -0.51 -4.50
CA SER A 44 -0.68 -0.80 -5.38
C SER A 44 -2.00 -0.52 -4.68
N ARG A 45 -2.88 0.25 -5.32
CA ARG A 45 -4.20 0.63 -4.81
C ARG A 45 -5.23 -0.44 -5.12
N LEU A 46 -6.05 -0.77 -4.13
CA LEU A 46 -7.23 -1.59 -4.33
C LEU A 46 -8.41 -0.66 -4.66
N VAL A 47 -9.03 -0.86 -5.82
CA VAL A 47 -10.21 -0.10 -6.27
C VAL A 47 -11.34 -1.04 -6.59
N ALA A 48 -12.52 -0.74 -6.04
CA ALA A 48 -13.76 -1.40 -6.46
C ALA A 48 -14.25 -0.73 -7.74
N VAL A 49 -14.25 -1.49 -8.84
CA VAL A 49 -14.78 -1.08 -10.14
C VAL A 49 -15.93 -2.02 -10.46
N SER A 50 -17.14 -1.70 -9.98
CA SER A 50 -18.30 -2.60 -10.04
C SER A 50 -18.48 -3.22 -11.44
N PRO A 51 -18.62 -4.55 -11.56
CA PRO A 51 -18.76 -5.57 -10.51
C PRO A 51 -17.44 -6.17 -9.97
N SER A 52 -16.29 -5.64 -10.36
CA SER A 52 -14.97 -6.23 -10.14
C SER A 52 -14.12 -5.44 -9.13
N ILE A 53 -13.03 -6.07 -8.70
CA ILE A 53 -11.96 -5.42 -7.94
C ILE A 53 -10.74 -5.32 -8.85
N ALA A 54 -10.15 -4.14 -8.93
CA ALA A 54 -8.91 -3.90 -9.65
C ALA A 54 -7.79 -3.53 -8.67
N VAL A 55 -6.57 -3.91 -9.04
CA VAL A 55 -5.34 -3.52 -8.36
C VAL A 55 -4.55 -2.62 -9.31
N LEU A 56 -4.39 -1.36 -8.94
CA LEU A 56 -3.72 -0.36 -9.78
C LEU A 56 -2.35 -0.02 -9.18
N PRO A 57 -1.25 -0.07 -9.95
CA PRO A 57 0.04 0.36 -9.47
C PRO A 57 0.00 1.88 -9.19
N ILE A 58 0.52 2.29 -8.03
CA ILE A 58 0.74 3.71 -7.71
C ILE A 58 2.16 4.11 -8.10
N GLY A 59 3.13 3.25 -7.80
CA GLY A 59 4.54 3.52 -8.06
C GLY A 59 5.46 2.75 -7.15
N GLU A 60 6.76 3.02 -7.28
CA GLU A 60 7.82 2.42 -6.49
C GLU A 60 8.52 3.47 -5.62
N PHE A 61 8.87 3.07 -4.40
CA PHE A 61 9.41 3.93 -3.37
C PHE A 61 10.69 3.32 -2.78
N HIS A 62 11.54 4.16 -2.21
CA HIS A 62 12.73 3.71 -1.46
C HIS A 62 12.40 3.33 -0.01
N ASP A 63 11.31 3.88 0.53
CA ASP A 63 10.89 3.66 1.90
C ASP A 63 9.48 3.06 1.96
N ARG A 64 9.28 2.16 2.91
CA ARG A 64 8.03 1.43 3.09
C ARG A 64 6.91 2.33 3.63
N GLU A 65 7.23 3.25 4.54
CA GLU A 65 6.24 4.16 5.10
C GLU A 65 5.78 5.20 4.07
N ASP A 66 6.69 5.65 3.21
CA ASP A 66 6.35 6.51 2.07
C ASP A 66 5.41 5.81 1.08
N ALA A 67 5.70 4.55 0.72
CA ALA A 67 4.81 3.72 -0.10
C ALA A 67 3.41 3.58 0.53
N ALA A 68 3.35 3.36 1.85
CA ALA A 68 2.09 3.27 2.59
C ALA A 68 1.34 4.60 2.68
N ARG A 69 2.08 5.73 2.78
CA ARG A 69 1.51 7.09 2.79
C ARG A 69 0.86 7.44 1.46
N ALA A 70 1.43 7.01 0.34
CA ALA A 70 0.86 7.23 -0.99
C ALA A 70 -0.52 6.56 -1.21
N LEU A 71 -0.88 5.60 -0.35
CA LEU A 71 -2.17 4.91 -0.40
C LEU A 71 -3.28 5.61 0.41
N ARG A 72 -2.94 6.57 1.27
CA ARG A 72 -3.89 7.37 2.07
C ARG A 72 -4.63 8.39 1.20
#